data_AF-A0A1F7I9L8-F1
#
_entry.id   AF-A0A1F7I9L8-F1
#
_cell.length_a   1.000
_cell.length_b   1.000
_cell.length_c   1.000
_cell.angle_alpha   90.00
_cell.angle_beta   90.00
_cell.angle_gamma   90.00
#
_symmetry.space_group_name_H-M   'P 1'
#
loop_
_entity.id
_entity.type
_entity.pdbx_description
1 polymer ?
#
loop_
_entity_poly.entity_id
_entity_poly.type
_entity_poly.pdbx_seq_one_letter_code
_entity_poly.pdbx_strand_id
1 'polypeptide(L)'
;MTEAASPFQASPDALSPVMVPRLSDRLPLEALRLQAPERVLEILEGVQSRYGDMYDPVPSWALALPEGSLPHDWRTMSPWFLKQLVDGNIFPCCAGEIPDGWYLMDRTVRPEFQEGQQLYTLPDGSADPIGEEISYARGRSYRGAVPRTSRFDMRPVSQIGVLLPLLADNLSLATDKGERMTMRPYIVMNRWRNLHDLEMDAVDTWERTSDWTVDMHSIVSGHKDHGGVGDVADYAGDISEPNVGFSTLIYIPNTVASVVALAA
;
A
#
# COMPACT_ATOMS: atom_id res chain seq x y z
N MET A 1 58.48 23.56 -11.61
CA MET A 1 57.10 24.08 -11.64
C MET A 1 56.34 23.19 -12.60
N THR A 2 55.53 22.30 -12.06
CA THR A 2 54.78 21.29 -12.81
C THR A 2 53.39 21.24 -12.17
N GLU A 3 52.43 21.90 -12.81
CA GLU A 3 51.02 21.80 -12.45
C GLU A 3 50.48 20.45 -12.91
N ALA A 4 49.89 19.70 -11.97
CA ALA A 4 49.15 18.49 -12.25
C ALA A 4 47.74 18.86 -12.74
N ALA A 5 47.39 18.41 -13.94
CA ALA A 5 46.03 18.50 -14.45
C ALA A 5 45.12 17.47 -13.76
N SER A 6 43.96 17.94 -13.28
CA SER A 6 42.92 17.16 -12.62
C SER A 6 42.16 16.25 -13.60
N PRO A 7 41.86 14.97 -13.27
CA PRO A 7 41.23 14.02 -14.18
C PRO A 7 39.69 13.96 -14.06
N PHE A 8 39.02 15.08 -13.77
CA PHE A 8 37.56 15.13 -13.73
C PHE A 8 37.02 16.25 -14.63
N GLN A 9 36.89 15.95 -15.92
CA GLN A 9 35.91 16.59 -16.79
C GLN A 9 34.89 15.54 -17.18
N ALA A 10 33.73 15.56 -16.51
CA ALA A 10 32.56 14.79 -16.94
C ALA A 10 31.99 15.47 -18.19
N SER A 11 31.92 14.72 -19.30
CA SER A 11 31.25 15.15 -20.53
C SER A 11 29.72 15.07 -20.34
N PRO A 12 28.96 16.12 -20.65
CA PRO A 12 27.51 16.11 -20.54
C PRO A 12 26.91 15.66 -21.87
N ASP A 13 26.91 14.36 -22.14
CA ASP A 13 26.14 13.83 -23.27
C ASP A 13 25.50 12.49 -22.93
N ALA A 14 24.17 12.56 -22.84
CA ALA A 14 23.19 11.54 -23.23
C ALA A 14 23.48 10.08 -22.85
N LEU A 15 23.22 9.74 -21.59
CA LEU A 15 22.61 8.43 -21.32
C LEU A 15 21.14 8.54 -21.73
N SER A 16 20.82 8.18 -22.97
CA SER A 16 19.45 7.83 -23.32
C SER A 16 18.96 6.80 -22.30
N PRO A 17 17.77 6.99 -21.69
CA PRO A 17 17.26 6.00 -20.76
C PRO A 17 17.13 4.70 -21.55
N VAL A 18 17.90 3.68 -21.14
CA VAL A 18 17.65 2.31 -21.56
C VAL A 18 16.20 2.06 -21.17
N MET A 19 15.30 1.99 -22.15
CA MET A 19 13.93 1.55 -21.92
C MET A 19 14.03 0.09 -21.50
N VAL A 20 14.17 -0.15 -20.21
CA VAL A 20 13.84 -1.43 -19.62
C VAL A 20 12.34 -1.61 -19.87
N PRO A 21 11.91 -2.68 -20.57
CA PRO A 21 10.49 -2.97 -20.72
C PRO A 21 9.84 -2.98 -19.34
N ARG A 22 8.78 -2.20 -19.15
CA ARG A 22 8.13 -2.09 -17.85
C ARG A 22 7.52 -3.45 -17.52
N LEU A 23 7.66 -3.91 -16.28
CA LEU A 23 6.95 -5.11 -15.82
C LEU A 23 5.41 -4.93 -15.87
N SER A 24 4.93 -3.69 -15.97
CA SER A 24 3.54 -3.33 -16.26
C SER A 24 3.00 -3.91 -17.59
N ASP A 25 3.88 -4.36 -18.49
CA ASP A 25 3.48 -4.98 -19.75
C ASP A 25 3.13 -6.48 -19.61
N ARG A 26 3.25 -7.07 -18.39
CA ARG A 26 3.19 -8.54 -18.20
C ARG A 26 1.86 -9.11 -17.71
N LEU A 27 0.97 -8.34 -17.09
CA LEU A 27 -0.35 -8.82 -16.65
C LEU A 27 -1.39 -7.68 -16.65
N PRO A 28 -2.37 -7.66 -17.58
CA PRO A 28 -3.52 -6.78 -17.44
C PRO A 28 -4.27 -7.14 -16.16
N LEU A 29 -4.56 -6.18 -15.28
CA LEU A 29 -5.34 -6.42 -14.06
C LEU A 29 -6.70 -7.08 -14.36
N GLU A 30 -7.27 -6.75 -15.52
CA GLU A 30 -8.47 -7.43 -16.06
C GLU A 30 -8.27 -8.94 -16.26
N ALA A 31 -7.09 -9.36 -16.73
CA ALA A 31 -6.76 -10.78 -16.89
C ALA A 31 -6.56 -11.51 -15.56
N LEU A 32 -6.14 -10.80 -14.50
CA LEU A 32 -6.08 -11.34 -13.15
C LEU A 32 -7.47 -11.52 -12.54
N ARG A 33 -8.38 -10.56 -12.79
CA ARG A 33 -9.79 -10.66 -12.36
C ARG A 33 -10.50 -11.88 -12.96
N LEU A 34 -10.19 -12.24 -14.21
CA LEU A 34 -10.73 -13.45 -14.86
C LEU A 34 -10.24 -14.78 -14.25
N GLN A 35 -9.14 -14.75 -13.50
CA GLN A 35 -8.56 -15.92 -12.82
C GLN A 35 -8.93 -15.97 -11.34
N ALA A 36 -9.67 -14.97 -10.84
CA ALA A 36 -10.05 -14.88 -9.44
C ALA A 36 -11.02 -16.03 -9.08
N PRO A 37 -10.77 -16.76 -7.98
CA PRO A 37 -11.68 -17.78 -7.48
C PRO A 37 -13.05 -17.20 -7.08
N GLU A 38 -14.07 -18.06 -7.01
CA GLU A 38 -15.45 -17.69 -6.72
C GLU A 38 -15.57 -16.81 -5.47
N ARG A 39 -14.92 -17.18 -4.36
CA ARG A 39 -14.95 -16.39 -3.12
C ARG A 39 -14.34 -14.99 -3.27
N VAL A 40 -13.30 -14.85 -4.09
CA VAL A 40 -12.68 -13.55 -4.39
C VAL A 40 -13.64 -12.69 -5.20
N LEU A 41 -14.32 -13.27 -6.18
CA LEU A 41 -15.34 -12.59 -6.98
C LEU A 41 -16.55 -12.18 -6.14
N GLU A 42 -17.04 -13.03 -5.24
CA GLU A 42 -18.14 -12.73 -4.32
C GLU A 42 -17.82 -11.50 -3.46
N ILE A 43 -16.62 -11.46 -2.85
CA ILE A 43 -16.20 -10.31 -2.05
C ILE A 43 -16.05 -9.07 -2.93
N LEU A 44 -15.48 -9.19 -4.14
CA LEU A 44 -15.38 -8.07 -5.07
C LEU A 44 -16.75 -7.51 -5.47
N GLU A 45 -17.73 -8.36 -5.74
CA GLU A 45 -19.11 -7.94 -6.05
C GLU A 45 -19.75 -7.25 -4.84
N GLY A 46 -19.56 -7.79 -3.64
CA GLY A 46 -20.04 -7.18 -2.40
C GLY A 46 -19.44 -5.80 -2.16
N VAL A 47 -18.13 -5.65 -2.38
CA VAL A 47 -17.47 -4.34 -2.33
C VAL A 47 -18.00 -3.43 -3.42
N GLN A 48 -18.07 -3.88 -4.67
CA GLN A 48 -18.52 -3.07 -5.80
C GLN A 48 -19.94 -2.54 -5.59
N SER A 49 -20.84 -3.36 -5.04
CA SER A 49 -22.20 -2.95 -4.73
C SER A 49 -22.28 -1.90 -3.62
N ARG A 50 -21.31 -1.86 -2.69
CA ARG A 50 -21.38 -1.02 -1.49
C ARG A 50 -20.53 0.24 -1.58
N TYR A 51 -19.31 0.09 -2.09
CA TYR A 51 -18.27 1.11 -2.14
C TYR A 51 -17.85 1.43 -3.58
N GLY A 52 -18.51 0.85 -4.58
CA GLY A 52 -18.09 1.00 -5.97
C GLY A 52 -16.80 0.25 -6.27
N ASP A 53 -16.24 0.53 -7.45
CA ASP A 53 -15.10 -0.21 -7.99
C ASP A 53 -13.78 0.26 -7.35
N MET A 54 -13.56 -0.16 -6.10
CA MET A 54 -12.49 0.31 -5.20
C MET A 54 -11.26 -0.62 -5.17
N TYR A 55 -11.38 -1.88 -5.58
CA TYR A 55 -10.31 -2.87 -5.41
C TYR A 55 -9.98 -3.63 -6.69
N ASP A 56 -8.69 -3.86 -6.89
CA ASP A 56 -8.18 -4.80 -7.89
C ASP A 56 -7.77 -6.13 -7.22
N PRO A 57 -8.18 -7.29 -7.76
CA PRO A 57 -7.73 -8.58 -7.26
C PRO A 57 -6.31 -8.89 -7.74
N VAL A 58 -5.42 -9.17 -6.80
CA VAL A 58 -4.02 -9.50 -7.06
C VAL A 58 -3.67 -10.79 -6.32
N PRO A 59 -3.31 -11.87 -7.02
CA PRO A 59 -2.84 -13.08 -6.36
C PRO A 59 -1.42 -12.88 -5.81
N SER A 60 -1.10 -13.57 -4.71
CA SER A 60 0.22 -13.57 -4.04
C SER A 60 1.38 -13.78 -5.02
N TRP A 61 1.22 -14.67 -6.01
CA TRP A 61 2.24 -14.98 -7.00
C TRP A 61 2.52 -13.82 -7.97
N ALA A 62 1.57 -12.92 -8.21
CA ALA A 62 1.81 -11.71 -9.01
C ALA A 62 2.67 -10.70 -8.25
N LEU A 63 2.70 -10.81 -6.92
CA LEU A 63 3.60 -10.06 -6.05
C LEU A 63 4.90 -10.84 -5.74
N ALA A 64 5.07 -12.06 -6.25
CA ALA A 64 6.28 -12.83 -6.04
C ALA A 64 7.42 -12.27 -6.90
N LEU A 65 8.65 -12.38 -6.40
CA LEU A 65 9.83 -12.03 -7.17
C LEU A 65 9.97 -13.02 -8.34
N PRO A 66 10.02 -12.55 -9.61
CA PRO A 66 10.40 -13.43 -10.71
C PRO A 66 11.80 -13.99 -10.46
N GLU A 67 12.02 -15.26 -10.81
CA GLU A 67 13.33 -15.89 -10.69
C GLU A 67 14.39 -15.10 -11.48
N GLY A 68 15.49 -14.73 -10.83
CA GLY A 68 16.55 -13.89 -11.42
C GLY A 68 16.32 -12.38 -11.36
N SER A 69 15.22 -11.89 -10.77
CA SER A 69 15.04 -10.46 -10.49
C SER A 69 16.03 -10.02 -9.41
N LEU A 70 16.96 -9.16 -9.78
CA LEU A 70 17.98 -8.69 -8.85
C LEU A 70 17.48 -7.41 -8.13
N PRO A 71 17.55 -7.35 -6.79
CA PRO A 71 17.19 -6.17 -5.99
C PRO A 71 17.95 -4.87 -6.35
N HIS A 72 18.98 -4.96 -7.19
CA HIS A 72 19.81 -3.82 -7.57
C HIS A 72 19.08 -2.72 -8.38
N ASP A 73 18.02 -3.09 -9.13
CA ASP A 73 17.22 -2.14 -9.91
C ASP A 73 16.00 -1.64 -9.11
N TRP A 74 15.81 -2.17 -7.90
CA TRP A 74 14.75 -1.72 -7.02
C TRP A 74 15.10 -0.37 -6.44
N ARG A 75 14.07 0.44 -6.24
CA ARG A 75 14.20 1.66 -5.46
C ARG A 75 14.74 1.30 -4.08
N THR A 76 15.87 1.91 -3.76
CA THR A 76 16.56 1.67 -2.51
C THR A 76 15.78 2.35 -1.38
N MET A 77 15.50 1.59 -0.33
CA MET A 77 14.93 2.12 0.90
C MET A 77 15.91 3.07 1.59
N SER A 78 15.42 3.96 2.45
CA SER A 78 16.27 4.88 3.20
C SER A 78 17.33 4.09 4.01
N PRO A 79 18.56 4.61 4.19
CA PRO A 79 19.56 3.95 5.03
C PRO A 79 19.06 3.72 6.47
N TRP A 80 18.16 4.59 6.96
CA TRP A 80 17.51 4.45 8.25
C TRP A 80 16.57 3.23 8.28
N PHE A 81 15.68 3.09 7.30
CA PHE A 81 14.80 1.93 7.20
C PHE A 81 15.58 0.62 7.10
N LEU A 82 16.62 0.59 6.27
CA LEU A 82 17.52 -0.56 6.15
C LEU A 82 18.19 -0.90 7.49
N LYS A 83 18.63 0.12 8.24
CA LYS A 83 19.19 -0.08 9.57
C LYS A 83 18.16 -0.73 10.52
N GLN A 84 16.91 -0.25 10.53
CA GLN A 84 15.85 -0.82 11.36
C GLN A 84 15.54 -2.29 11.03
N LEU A 85 15.61 -2.66 9.74
CA LEU A 85 15.50 -4.06 9.30
C LEU A 85 16.68 -4.90 9.82
N VAL A 86 17.92 -4.42 9.65
CA VAL A 86 19.14 -5.13 10.05
C VAL A 86 19.21 -5.32 11.57
N ASP A 87 18.79 -4.31 12.33
CA ASP A 87 18.75 -4.35 13.79
C ASP A 87 17.65 -5.27 14.33
N GLY A 88 16.76 -5.81 13.47
CA GLY A 88 15.64 -6.64 13.88
C GLY A 88 14.49 -5.85 14.52
N ASN A 89 14.50 -4.53 14.40
CA ASN A 89 13.45 -3.66 14.90
C ASN A 89 12.19 -3.73 14.05
N ILE A 90 12.26 -4.28 12.84
CA ILE A 90 11.10 -4.59 12.01
C ILE A 90 11.03 -6.12 11.92
N PHE A 91 9.98 -6.72 12.50
CA PHE A 91 9.91 -8.17 12.65
C PHE A 91 9.94 -8.90 11.28
N PRO A 92 10.85 -9.88 11.09
CA PRO A 92 11.05 -10.54 9.80
C PRO A 92 10.03 -11.63 9.46
N CYS A 93 9.04 -11.94 10.31
CA CYS A 93 8.01 -12.92 9.94
C CYS A 93 7.15 -12.48 8.74
N CYS A 94 7.16 -11.18 8.41
CA CYS A 94 6.46 -10.59 7.26
C CYS A 94 7.40 -9.89 6.26
N ALA A 95 8.73 -9.92 6.48
CA ALA A 95 9.67 -9.12 5.69
C ALA A 95 10.10 -9.77 4.36
N GLY A 96 10.00 -11.08 4.25
CA GLY A 96 10.47 -11.83 3.08
C GLY A 96 9.37 -12.52 2.28
N GLU A 97 8.23 -12.81 2.90
CA GLU A 97 7.22 -13.70 2.34
C GLU A 97 5.87 -12.99 2.31
N ILE A 98 5.27 -12.95 1.12
CA ILE A 98 3.89 -12.54 0.95
C ILE A 98 3.05 -13.80 1.19
N PRO A 99 2.18 -13.82 2.21
CA PRO A 99 1.31 -14.95 2.47
C PRO A 99 0.57 -15.41 1.23
N ASP A 100 0.44 -16.73 1.10
CA ASP A 100 -0.20 -17.29 -0.09
C ASP A 100 -1.72 -17.08 -0.08
N GLY A 101 -2.23 -16.42 -1.10
CA GLY A 101 -3.63 -16.01 -1.15
C GLY A 101 -3.91 -14.96 -2.21
N TRP A 102 -5.08 -14.36 -2.10
CA TRP A 102 -5.52 -13.24 -2.91
C TRP A 102 -5.58 -11.96 -2.08
N TYR A 103 -5.18 -10.88 -2.71
CA TYR A 103 -5.15 -9.54 -2.16
C TYR A 103 -6.10 -8.67 -2.97
N LEU A 104 -7.14 -8.14 -2.34
CA LEU A 104 -7.92 -7.07 -2.94
C LEU A 104 -7.23 -5.76 -2.58
N MET A 105 -6.54 -5.19 -3.57
CA MET A 105 -5.69 -4.01 -3.45
C MET A 105 -6.50 -2.75 -3.75
N ASP A 106 -6.56 -1.84 -2.78
CA ASP A 106 -7.30 -0.58 -2.90
C ASP A 106 -6.72 0.38 -3.94
N ARG A 107 -7.42 0.57 -5.05
CA ARG A 107 -6.94 1.39 -6.17
C ARG A 107 -7.40 2.85 -6.10
N THR A 108 -7.97 3.27 -4.97
CA THR A 108 -8.43 4.65 -4.79
C THR A 108 -7.26 5.60 -5.01
N VAL A 109 -7.44 6.59 -5.89
CA VAL A 109 -6.40 7.56 -6.24
C VAL A 109 -5.99 8.33 -5.00
N ARG A 110 -4.68 8.39 -4.77
CA ARG A 110 -4.12 9.08 -3.61
C ARG A 110 -4.17 10.61 -3.84
N PRO A 111 -4.60 11.38 -2.84
CA PRO A 111 -4.70 12.82 -2.95
C PRO A 111 -3.33 13.48 -2.76
N GLU A 112 -3.20 14.69 -3.28
CA GLU A 112 -2.14 15.61 -2.87
C GLU A 112 -2.50 16.30 -1.55
N PHE A 113 -1.47 16.70 -0.81
CA PHE A 113 -1.57 17.46 0.43
C PHE A 113 -0.86 18.80 0.28
N GLN A 114 -1.62 19.86 0.01
CA GLN A 114 -1.07 21.20 -0.22
C GLN A 114 -1.51 22.18 0.89
N GLU A 115 -0.57 22.99 1.38
CA GLU A 115 -0.83 24.09 2.33
C GLU A 115 -1.60 23.69 3.61
N GLY A 116 -1.38 22.47 4.10
CA GLY A 116 -2.07 21.98 5.30
C GLY A 116 -3.49 21.47 5.05
N GLN A 117 -3.93 21.42 3.79
CA GLN A 117 -5.23 20.94 3.38
C GLN A 117 -5.10 19.75 2.45
N GLN A 118 -5.99 18.78 2.67
CA GLN A 118 -6.14 17.65 1.78
C GLN A 118 -7.11 18.03 0.67
N LEU A 119 -6.69 17.83 -0.58
CA LEU A 119 -7.50 18.18 -1.75
C LEU A 119 -8.51 17.09 -2.14
N TYR A 120 -8.96 16.25 -1.19
CA TYR A 120 -9.71 15.02 -1.49
C TYR A 120 -11.07 15.31 -2.12
N THR A 121 -11.04 15.33 -3.44
CA THR A 121 -12.11 14.89 -4.30
C THR A 121 -11.45 13.87 -5.20
N LEU A 122 -12.08 12.71 -5.41
CA LEU A 122 -11.63 11.81 -6.47
C LEU A 122 -11.55 12.63 -7.78
N PRO A 123 -10.76 12.21 -8.79
CA PRO A 123 -10.59 13.00 -10.02
C PRO A 123 -11.91 13.40 -10.71
N ASP A 124 -13.00 12.68 -10.42
CA ASP A 124 -14.37 12.92 -10.89
C ASP A 124 -15.24 13.80 -9.96
N GLY A 125 -14.68 14.31 -8.86
CA GLY A 125 -15.38 15.12 -7.87
C GLY A 125 -16.16 14.35 -6.81
N SER A 126 -16.04 13.02 -6.76
CA SER A 126 -16.74 12.19 -5.77
C SER A 126 -16.01 12.11 -4.42
N ALA A 127 -16.77 11.78 -3.37
CA ALA A 127 -16.26 11.58 -2.02
C ALA A 127 -15.54 10.22 -1.88
N ASP A 128 -14.76 10.05 -0.81
CA ASP A 128 -14.14 8.75 -0.52
C ASP A 128 -15.20 7.64 -0.41
N PRO A 129 -15.02 6.50 -1.10
CA PRO A 129 -15.95 5.38 -1.05
C PRO A 129 -16.29 4.87 0.36
N ILE A 130 -15.36 4.95 1.30
CA ILE A 130 -15.54 4.50 2.69
C ILE A 130 -15.68 5.67 3.67
N GLY A 131 -15.99 6.87 3.17
CA GLY A 131 -16.01 8.10 3.94
C GLY A 131 -16.99 8.08 5.12
N GLU A 132 -18.15 7.42 4.97
CA GLU A 132 -19.14 7.30 6.05
C GLU A 132 -18.65 6.38 7.18
N GLU A 133 -18.05 5.24 6.85
CA GLU A 133 -17.43 4.34 7.83
C GLU A 133 -16.27 5.00 8.57
N ILE A 134 -15.46 5.81 7.87
CA ILE A 134 -14.40 6.62 8.49
C ILE A 134 -15.02 7.63 9.47
N SER A 135 -16.04 8.37 9.04
CA SER A 135 -16.73 9.36 9.87
C SER A 135 -17.32 8.72 11.12
N TYR A 136 -17.91 7.53 10.98
CA TYR A 136 -18.39 6.71 12.09
C TYR A 136 -17.25 6.31 13.04
N ALA A 137 -16.16 5.75 12.51
CA ALA A 137 -15.04 5.26 13.31
C ALA A 137 -14.28 6.36 14.07
N ARG A 138 -14.29 7.59 13.54
CA ARG A 138 -13.77 8.78 14.25
C ARG A 138 -14.67 9.24 15.40
N GLY A 139 -15.96 8.91 15.34
CA GLY A 139 -16.95 9.29 16.34
C GLY A 139 -17.26 10.78 16.38
N ARG A 140 -18.20 11.16 17.26
CA ARG A 140 -18.72 12.54 17.34
C ARG A 140 -17.69 13.56 17.84
N SER A 141 -16.65 13.14 18.55
CA SER A 141 -15.65 14.01 19.18
C SER A 141 -14.48 14.42 18.30
N TYR A 142 -14.42 14.02 17.03
CA TYR A 142 -13.33 14.36 16.13
C TYR A 142 -13.18 15.88 15.90
N ARG A 143 -11.93 16.36 16.01
CA ARG A 143 -11.52 17.77 15.87
C ARG A 143 -10.26 17.95 15.01
N GLY A 144 -9.94 16.99 14.15
CA GLY A 144 -8.75 17.06 13.30
C GLY A 144 -8.88 18.08 12.17
N ALA A 145 -7.76 18.36 11.51
CA ALA A 145 -7.66 19.42 10.51
C ALA A 145 -8.28 19.03 9.15
N VAL A 146 -8.42 17.73 8.89
CA VAL A 146 -9.00 17.20 7.64
C VAL A 146 -10.48 16.83 7.80
N PRO A 147 -11.26 16.73 6.71
CA PRO A 147 -12.66 16.30 6.76
C PRO A 147 -12.87 14.99 7.52
N ARG A 148 -14.01 14.83 8.19
CA ARG A 148 -14.34 13.62 8.96
C ARG A 148 -14.37 12.35 8.12
N THR A 149 -14.66 12.47 6.84
CA THR A 149 -14.73 11.37 5.89
C THR A 149 -13.38 11.02 5.27
N SER A 150 -12.31 11.73 5.65
CA SER A 150 -10.98 11.54 5.08
C SER A 150 -10.24 10.34 5.67
N ARG A 151 -9.41 9.68 4.86
CA ARG A 151 -8.43 8.68 5.30
C ARG A 151 -7.23 9.25 6.08
N PHE A 152 -7.02 10.56 6.06
CA PHE A 152 -5.86 11.22 6.64
C PHE A 152 -6.09 11.64 8.08
N ASP A 153 -5.06 11.84 8.89
CA ASP A 153 -5.22 12.24 10.30
C ASP A 153 -6.14 11.28 11.08
N MET A 154 -6.15 9.99 10.71
CA MET A 154 -6.89 8.98 11.45
C MET A 154 -5.94 8.28 12.43
N ARG A 155 -6.38 8.19 13.69
CA ARG A 155 -5.61 7.53 14.74
C ARG A 155 -5.56 6.02 14.51
N PRO A 156 -4.43 5.36 14.76
CA PRO A 156 -4.30 3.91 14.65
C PRO A 156 -5.37 3.14 15.43
N VAL A 157 -5.70 3.59 16.65
CA VAL A 157 -6.74 2.96 17.48
C VAL A 157 -8.12 2.99 16.83
N SER A 158 -8.46 4.05 16.09
CA SER A 158 -9.72 4.13 15.34
C SER A 158 -9.67 3.29 14.07
N GLN A 159 -8.51 3.22 13.40
CA GLN A 159 -8.31 2.39 12.22
C GLN A 159 -8.48 0.91 12.59
N ILE A 160 -7.65 0.44 13.54
CA ILE A 160 -7.53 -0.97 13.91
C ILE A 160 -8.69 -1.43 14.78
N GLY A 161 -9.12 -0.60 15.74
CA GLY A 161 -10.13 -0.99 16.73
C GLY A 161 -11.57 -0.79 16.27
N VAL A 162 -11.82 -0.02 15.21
CA VAL A 162 -13.20 0.32 14.79
C VAL A 162 -13.40 0.19 13.28
N LEU A 163 -12.60 0.88 12.46
CA LEU A 163 -12.82 0.94 11.02
C LEU A 163 -12.60 -0.41 10.32
N LEU A 164 -11.43 -1.03 10.50
CA LEU A 164 -11.11 -2.29 9.81
C LEU A 164 -12.07 -3.42 10.21
N PRO A 165 -12.45 -3.59 11.51
CA PRO A 165 -13.50 -4.53 11.90
C PRO A 165 -14.85 -4.21 11.27
N LEU A 166 -15.27 -2.94 11.29
CA LEU A 166 -16.54 -2.52 10.69
C LEU A 166 -16.59 -2.85 9.18
N LEU A 167 -15.52 -2.59 8.45
CA LEU A 167 -15.43 -2.93 7.04
C LEU A 167 -15.42 -4.45 6.80
N ALA A 168 -14.72 -5.22 7.65
CA ALA A 168 -14.74 -6.68 7.58
C ALA A 168 -16.15 -7.24 7.81
N ASP A 169 -16.87 -6.72 8.80
CA ASP A 169 -18.24 -7.13 9.12
C ASP A 169 -19.21 -6.75 8.00
N ASN A 170 -19.10 -5.52 7.47
CA ASN A 170 -19.93 -5.05 6.35
C ASN A 170 -19.75 -5.89 5.08
N LEU A 171 -18.57 -6.49 4.89
CA LEU A 171 -18.24 -7.35 3.76
C LEU A 171 -18.38 -8.85 4.08
N SER A 172 -18.85 -9.19 5.28
CA SER A 172 -19.03 -10.59 5.73
C SER A 172 -17.78 -11.43 5.52
N LEU A 173 -16.61 -10.89 5.89
CA LEU A 173 -15.36 -11.63 5.81
C LEU A 173 -15.35 -12.78 6.83
N ALA A 174 -14.98 -13.97 6.37
CA ALA A 174 -14.83 -15.18 7.18
C ALA A 174 -13.52 -15.12 7.98
N THR A 175 -13.49 -14.28 9.01
CA THR A 175 -12.32 -14.04 9.87
C THR A 175 -11.85 -15.30 10.60
N ASP A 176 -12.78 -16.19 10.94
CA ASP A 176 -12.52 -17.53 11.50
C ASP A 176 -11.73 -18.44 10.55
N LYS A 177 -11.81 -18.17 9.24
CA LYS A 177 -11.08 -18.89 8.18
C LYS A 177 -9.81 -18.15 7.73
N GLY A 178 -9.49 -17.02 8.34
CA GLY A 178 -8.29 -16.24 8.04
C GLY A 178 -8.46 -15.16 6.97
N GLU A 179 -9.69 -14.91 6.48
CA GLU A 179 -9.97 -13.68 5.72
C GLU A 179 -9.78 -12.47 6.64
N ARG A 180 -9.17 -11.39 6.14
CA ARG A 180 -8.93 -10.21 6.98
C ARG A 180 -8.98 -8.92 6.19
N MET A 181 -9.59 -7.91 6.80
CA MET A 181 -9.43 -6.51 6.44
C MET A 181 -8.23 -5.96 7.20
N THR A 182 -7.29 -5.35 6.50
CA THR A 182 -6.08 -4.76 7.09
C THR A 182 -5.65 -3.51 6.31
N MET A 183 -4.65 -2.79 6.81
CA MET A 183 -3.88 -1.87 5.97
C MET A 183 -2.83 -2.64 5.19
N ARG A 184 -2.36 -2.09 4.06
CA ARG A 184 -1.30 -2.74 3.29
C ARG A 184 -0.04 -2.93 4.14
N PRO A 185 0.54 -4.13 4.22
CA PRO A 185 1.83 -4.31 4.86
C PRO A 185 2.92 -3.70 3.98
N TYR A 186 4.01 -3.25 4.59
CA TYR A 186 5.08 -2.52 3.89
C TYR A 186 5.71 -3.38 2.78
N ILE A 187 5.77 -4.71 2.97
CA ILE A 187 6.32 -5.61 1.96
C ILE A 187 5.47 -5.61 0.69
N VAL A 188 4.13 -5.62 0.83
CA VAL A 188 3.22 -5.58 -0.32
C VAL A 188 3.36 -4.23 -1.03
N MET A 189 3.46 -3.13 -0.28
CA MET A 189 3.68 -1.80 -0.87
C MET A 189 5.00 -1.71 -1.63
N ASN A 190 6.10 -2.18 -1.02
CA ASN A 190 7.42 -2.18 -1.66
C ASN A 190 7.45 -3.04 -2.93
N ARG A 191 6.85 -4.23 -2.90
CA ARG A 191 6.80 -5.11 -4.08
C ARG A 191 5.90 -4.52 -5.16
N TRP A 192 4.71 -4.07 -4.80
CA TRP A 192 3.78 -3.44 -5.73
C TRP A 192 4.43 -2.23 -6.41
N ARG A 193 5.07 -1.35 -5.63
CA ARG A 193 5.82 -0.19 -6.14
C ARG A 193 6.88 -0.61 -7.15
N ASN A 194 7.75 -1.56 -6.80
CA ASN A 194 8.90 -1.94 -7.63
C ASN A 194 8.51 -2.78 -8.85
N LEU A 195 7.37 -3.49 -8.82
CA LEU A 195 6.90 -4.33 -9.92
C LEU A 195 5.96 -3.59 -10.88
N HIS A 196 5.11 -2.69 -10.37
CA HIS A 196 3.92 -2.27 -11.12
C HIS A 196 3.79 -0.78 -11.41
N ASP A 197 4.51 0.13 -10.73
CA ASP A 197 4.01 1.51 -10.69
C ASP A 197 5.02 2.62 -11.03
N LEU A 198 4.51 3.69 -11.63
CA LEU A 198 5.14 4.97 -11.95
C LEU A 198 4.44 6.16 -11.24
N GLU A 199 3.29 5.96 -10.57
CA GLU A 199 2.49 7.02 -9.93
C GLU A 199 2.72 7.19 -8.41
N MET A 200 3.14 6.15 -7.68
CA MET A 200 3.49 6.26 -6.24
C MET A 200 4.68 7.21 -5.92
N ASP A 201 5.30 7.82 -6.93
CA ASP A 201 6.30 8.89 -6.79
C ASP A 201 5.72 10.31 -6.85
N ALA A 202 4.46 10.47 -7.23
CA ALA A 202 3.93 11.78 -7.58
C ALA A 202 3.35 12.53 -6.38
N VAL A 203 2.98 11.80 -5.31
CA VAL A 203 2.23 12.36 -4.19
C VAL A 203 3.11 12.67 -2.98
N ASP A 204 2.83 13.79 -2.32
CA ASP A 204 3.48 14.28 -1.10
C ASP A 204 2.76 13.83 0.19
N THR A 205 2.00 12.75 0.08
CA THR A 205 1.32 12.11 1.19
C THR A 205 2.06 10.84 1.61
N TRP A 206 1.88 10.48 2.88
CA TRP A 206 2.28 9.20 3.43
C TRP A 206 1.08 8.27 3.59
N GLU A 207 1.30 6.97 3.45
CA GLU A 207 0.36 5.94 3.86
C GLU A 207 0.93 5.13 5.01
N ARG A 208 0.17 5.00 6.09
CA ARG A 208 0.48 4.07 7.17
C ARG A 208 0.28 2.64 6.68
N THR A 209 1.26 1.78 6.98
CA THR A 209 1.19 0.35 6.71
C THR A 209 0.57 -0.39 7.90
N SER A 210 0.25 -1.68 7.75
CA SER A 210 -0.20 -2.51 8.89
C SER A 210 0.93 -2.91 9.83
N ASP A 211 2.18 -2.64 9.47
CA ASP A 211 3.36 -3.08 10.21
C ASP A 211 3.93 -1.98 11.12
N TRP A 212 4.63 -2.43 12.15
CA TRP A 212 5.20 -1.61 13.22
C TRP A 212 6.61 -2.08 13.54
N THR A 213 7.42 -1.16 14.04
CA THR A 213 8.69 -1.54 14.67
C THR A 213 8.46 -2.15 16.05
N VAL A 214 9.46 -2.84 16.60
CA VAL A 214 9.48 -3.38 17.98
C VAL A 214 9.22 -2.27 19.00
N ASP A 215 9.74 -1.07 18.73
CA ASP A 215 9.55 0.12 19.56
C ASP A 215 8.23 0.86 19.27
N MET A 216 7.31 0.22 18.53
CA MET A 216 5.97 0.72 18.24
C MET A 216 5.95 2.01 17.40
N HIS A 217 7.01 2.28 16.63
CA HIS A 217 6.96 3.25 15.53
C HIS A 217 6.19 2.69 14.35
N SER A 218 5.31 3.50 13.76
CA SER A 218 4.60 3.13 12.53
C SER A 218 5.57 3.05 11.35
N ILE A 219 5.34 2.07 10.49
CA ILE A 219 5.96 2.05 9.16
C ILE A 219 5.03 2.76 8.18
N VAL A 220 5.59 3.67 7.40
CA VAL A 220 4.88 4.48 6.39
C VAL A 220 5.46 4.23 5.01
N SER A 221 4.74 4.56 3.95
CA SER A 221 5.20 4.41 2.56
C SER A 221 4.54 5.43 1.65
N GLY A 222 4.99 5.50 0.39
CA GLY A 222 4.24 6.16 -0.67
C GLY A 222 4.50 7.65 -0.84
N HIS A 223 5.45 8.24 -0.12
CA HIS A 223 5.82 9.64 -0.30
C HIS A 223 6.88 9.81 -1.40
N LYS A 224 6.73 10.86 -2.21
CA LYS A 224 7.60 11.16 -3.35
C LYS A 224 9.10 11.24 -3.01
N ASP A 225 9.44 11.85 -1.88
CA ASP A 225 10.85 12.05 -1.47
C ASP A 225 11.57 10.74 -1.13
N HIS A 226 10.82 9.65 -0.92
CA HIS A 226 11.33 8.32 -0.63
C HIS A 226 11.05 7.36 -1.80
N GLY A 227 10.76 7.89 -2.99
CA GLY A 227 10.47 7.08 -4.18
C GLY A 227 9.27 6.14 -4.03
N GLY A 228 8.36 6.47 -3.11
CA GLY A 228 7.16 5.70 -2.82
C GLY A 228 7.38 4.40 -2.04
N VAL A 229 8.61 4.07 -1.61
CA VAL A 229 8.90 2.87 -0.80
C VAL A 229 8.73 3.13 0.70
N GLY A 230 8.76 2.04 1.48
CA GLY A 230 8.59 2.06 2.93
C GLY A 230 9.72 2.80 3.65
N ASP A 231 9.34 3.50 4.72
CA ASP A 231 10.21 4.16 5.67
C ASP A 231 9.68 4.01 7.10
N VAL A 232 10.54 4.28 8.09
CA VAL A 232 10.13 4.35 9.50
C VAL A 232 9.80 5.78 9.82
N ALA A 233 8.57 6.04 10.26
CA ALA A 233 8.21 7.36 10.77
C ALA A 233 9.01 7.64 12.05
N ASP A 234 9.83 8.69 12.05
CA ASP A 234 10.68 9.11 13.17
C ASP A 234 9.89 9.78 14.32
N TYR A 235 8.59 9.50 14.39
CA TYR A 235 7.65 10.04 15.36
C TYR A 235 6.94 8.90 16.10
N ALA A 236 6.37 9.17 17.27
CA ALA A 236 5.65 8.14 18.04
C ALA A 236 4.50 7.54 17.20
N GLY A 237 4.34 6.21 17.22
CA GLY A 237 3.42 5.50 16.34
C GLY A 237 1.92 5.79 16.54
N ASP A 238 1.55 6.53 17.59
CA ASP A 238 0.17 6.95 17.85
C ASP A 238 -0.22 8.29 17.19
N ILE A 239 0.70 8.97 16.50
CA ILE A 239 0.43 10.32 15.98
C ILE A 239 -0.47 10.25 14.74
N SER A 240 -1.49 11.11 14.72
CA SER A 240 -2.32 11.40 13.56
C SER A 240 -1.84 12.69 12.92
N GLU A 241 -1.46 12.63 11.64
CA GLU A 241 -1.00 13.79 10.89
C GLU A 241 -1.87 14.03 9.65
N PRO A 242 -2.12 15.30 9.28
CA PRO A 242 -2.92 15.65 8.12
C PRO A 242 -2.43 15.10 6.77
N ASN A 243 -1.13 14.79 6.64
CA ASN A 243 -0.51 14.23 5.44
C ASN A 243 -0.23 12.71 5.53
N VAL A 244 -0.63 12.05 6.63
CA VAL A 244 -0.51 10.59 6.80
C VAL A 244 -1.90 9.96 6.72
N GLY A 245 -2.13 9.24 5.63
CA GLY A 245 -3.35 8.47 5.35
C GLY A 245 -3.17 6.97 5.50
N PHE A 246 -4.07 6.22 4.89
CA PHE A 246 -3.97 4.76 4.79
C PHE A 246 -4.77 4.27 3.57
N SER A 247 -4.42 3.08 3.12
CA SER A 247 -5.20 2.30 2.15
C SER A 247 -5.54 0.96 2.76
N THR A 248 -6.76 0.49 2.50
CA THR A 248 -7.22 -0.81 3.00
C THR A 248 -6.78 -1.94 2.06
N LEU A 249 -6.81 -3.15 2.59
CA LEU A 249 -6.42 -4.37 1.91
C LEU A 249 -7.26 -5.51 2.46
N ILE A 250 -7.87 -6.28 1.57
CA ILE A 250 -8.51 -7.54 1.95
C ILE A 250 -7.56 -8.66 1.58
N TYR A 251 -7.21 -9.51 2.55
CA TYR A 251 -6.47 -10.74 2.30
C TYR A 251 -7.39 -11.94 2.44
N ILE A 252 -7.36 -12.82 1.45
CA ILE A 252 -8.14 -14.04 1.36
C ILE A 252 -7.14 -15.21 1.18
N PRO A 253 -6.94 -16.07 2.17
CA PRO A 253 -6.03 -17.21 2.04
C PRO A 253 -6.45 -18.15 0.90
N ASN A 254 -5.49 -18.77 0.20
CA ASN A 254 -5.82 -19.72 -0.88
C ASN A 254 -6.64 -20.93 -0.38
N THR A 255 -6.47 -21.35 0.88
CA THR A 255 -7.30 -22.40 1.50
C THR A 255 -8.79 -22.05 1.56
N VAL A 256 -9.12 -20.75 1.53
CA VAL A 256 -10.49 -20.24 1.50
C VAL A 256 -10.89 -19.89 0.08
N ALA A 257 -9.99 -19.25 -0.69
CA ALA A 257 -10.26 -18.84 -2.06
C ALA A 257 -10.52 -20.05 -2.98
N SER A 258 -9.82 -21.17 -2.80
CA SER A 258 -9.85 -22.34 -3.69
C SER A 258 -10.97 -23.36 -3.41
N VAL A 259 -11.91 -23.07 -2.51
CA VAL A 259 -13.16 -23.85 -2.41
C VAL A 259 -14.09 -23.28 -3.50
N VAL A 260 -13.98 -23.65 -4.78
CA VAL A 260 -14.45 -24.90 -5.39
C VAL A 260 -13.61 -25.27 -6.63
N ALA A 261 -12.96 -26.44 -6.60
CA ALA A 261 -12.72 -27.31 -7.76
C ALA A 261 -12.40 -28.77 -7.34
N LEU A 262 -13.12 -29.31 -6.36
CA LEU A 262 -13.18 -30.77 -6.11
C LEU A 262 -14.60 -31.25 -6.39
N ALA A 263 -15.03 -31.12 -7.66
CA ALA A 263 -16.14 -31.86 -8.23
C ALA A 263 -16.15 -31.71 -9.76
N ALA A 264 -15.43 -32.61 -10.45
CA ALA A 264 -15.80 -33.19 -11.76
C ALA A 264 -14.88 -34.38 -12.05
#